data_AF-K2CDH9-F1
#
_entry.id   AF-K2CDH9-F1
#
_cell.length_a   1.000
_cell.length_b   1.000
_cell.length_c   1.000
_cell.angle_alpha   90.00
_cell.angle_beta   90.00
_cell.angle_gamma   90.00
#
_symmetry.space_group_name_H-M   'P 1'
#
loop_
_entity.id
_entity.type
_entity.pdbx_description
1 polymer ?
#
loop_
_entity_poly.entity_id
_entity_poly.type
_entity_poly.pdbx_seq_one_letter_code
_entity_poly.pdbx_strand_id
1 'polypeptide(L)'
;MDYLTLKKHVAELAEQLTDRPLLARAIDSGGRSFSLRLKRKSGGWSDLMVNLDSPDQGLRLTENVLELDKNSSLVRTINRLLIDSRLVSIDLAGSEAERSFDRVVSLHFVAIDNFFGNRSDYYLFCELTGRVAD
;
A
#
# COMPACT_ATOMS: atom_id res chain seq x y z
N MET A 1 -6.17 -16.33 0.03
CA MET A 1 -5.57 -16.07 1.35
C MET A 1 -6.67 -15.95 2.39
N ASP A 2 -6.57 -16.65 3.53
CA ASP A 2 -7.46 -16.49 4.68
C ASP A 2 -7.01 -15.33 5.59
N TYR A 3 -7.87 -14.93 6.53
CA TYR A 3 -7.61 -13.81 7.44
C TYR A 3 -6.37 -14.00 8.33
N LEU A 4 -6.17 -15.20 8.90
CA LEU A 4 -5.07 -15.43 9.83
C LEU A 4 -3.71 -15.37 9.10
N THR A 5 -3.66 -15.93 7.89
CA THR A 5 -2.49 -15.82 7.02
C THR A 5 -2.22 -14.36 6.67
N LEU A 6 -3.24 -13.59 6.29
CA LEU A 6 -3.08 -12.17 5.99
C LEU A 6 -2.60 -11.38 7.21
N LYS A 7 -3.12 -11.66 8.41
CA LYS A 7 -2.71 -10.99 9.66
C LYS A 7 -1.23 -11.14 9.93
N LYS A 8 -0.69 -12.35 9.83
CA LYS A 8 0.74 -12.62 10.00
C LYS A 8 1.57 -11.86 8.97
N HIS A 9 1.15 -11.96 7.71
CA HIS A 9 1.82 -11.31 6.60
C HIS A 9 1.86 -9.78 6.71
N VAL A 10 0.75 -9.17 7.12
CA VAL A 10 0.67 -7.71 7.37
C VAL A 10 1.57 -7.31 8.53
N ALA A 11 1.63 -8.09 9.61
CA ALA A 11 2.53 -7.81 10.72
C ALA A 11 4.01 -7.84 10.30
N GLU A 12 4.40 -8.82 9.48
CA GLU A 12 5.76 -8.93 8.92
C GLU A 12 6.09 -7.74 7.99
N LEU A 13 5.14 -7.33 7.14
CA LEU A 13 5.31 -6.14 6.30
C LEU A 13 5.41 -4.87 7.13
N ALA A 14 4.60 -4.73 8.18
CA ALA A 14 4.63 -3.57 9.08
C ALA A 14 5.99 -3.47 9.78
N GLU A 15 6.55 -4.59 10.27
CA GLU A 15 7.89 -4.65 10.86
C GLU A 15 8.96 -4.20 9.86
N GLN A 16 8.89 -4.70 8.63
CA GLN A 16 9.79 -4.31 7.55
C GLN A 16 9.67 -2.84 7.14
N LEU A 17 8.57 -2.14 7.45
CA LEU A 17 8.30 -0.75 7.05
C LEU A 17 8.26 0.23 8.24
N THR A 18 8.79 -0.18 9.39
CA THR A 18 8.87 0.63 10.63
C THR A 18 9.62 1.94 10.47
N ASP A 19 10.50 2.06 9.47
CA ASP A 19 11.26 3.28 9.17
C ASP A 19 10.42 4.37 8.49
N ARG A 20 9.14 4.08 8.19
CA ARG A 20 8.16 4.99 7.58
C ARG A 20 8.70 5.62 6.29
N PRO A 21 8.84 4.80 5.24
CA PRO A 21 9.46 5.26 4.03
C PRO A 21 8.61 6.33 3.33
N LEU A 22 9.27 7.14 2.52
CA LEU A 22 8.63 8.18 1.73
C LEU A 22 8.14 7.59 0.41
N LEU A 23 6.89 7.87 0.04
CA LEU A 23 6.33 7.47 -1.25
C LEU A 23 6.88 8.38 -2.34
N ALA A 24 7.75 7.84 -3.18
CA ALA A 24 8.33 8.59 -4.30
C ALA A 24 7.42 8.63 -5.52
N ARG A 25 6.73 7.52 -5.81
CA ARG A 25 5.70 7.43 -6.86
C ARG A 25 4.92 6.12 -6.76
N ALA A 26 3.73 6.10 -7.33
CA ALA A 26 3.02 4.88 -7.70
C ALA A 26 3.26 4.52 -9.17
N ILE A 27 3.27 3.23 -9.45
CA ILE A 27 3.58 2.62 -10.74
C ILE A 27 2.45 1.65 -11.09
N ASP A 28 1.96 1.71 -12.32
CA ASP A 28 1.01 0.73 -12.83
C ASP A 28 1.75 -0.54 -13.26
N SER A 29 1.35 -1.69 -12.71
CA SER A 29 2.02 -2.98 -12.92
C SER A 29 1.22 -3.92 -13.83
N GLY A 30 0.11 -3.44 -14.41
CA GLY A 30 -0.79 -4.24 -15.23
C GLY A 30 -1.77 -5.11 -14.44
N GLY A 31 -2.80 -5.60 -15.14
CA GLY A 31 -3.93 -6.28 -14.49
C GLY A 31 -4.61 -5.36 -13.47
N ARG A 32 -4.97 -5.92 -12.31
CA ARG A 32 -5.42 -5.19 -11.13
C ARG A 32 -4.30 -5.06 -10.09
N SER A 33 -3.11 -4.70 -10.55
CA SER A 33 -1.92 -4.49 -9.71
C SER A 33 -1.32 -3.11 -9.87
N PHE A 34 -0.77 -2.58 -8.77
CA PHE A 34 0.06 -1.39 -8.79
C PHE A 34 1.15 -1.51 -7.74
N SER A 35 2.22 -0.73 -7.88
CA SER A 35 3.32 -0.71 -6.93
C SER A 35 3.55 0.69 -6.41
N LEU A 36 3.90 0.80 -5.13
CA LEU A 36 4.31 2.02 -4.48
C LEU A 36 5.83 2.01 -4.33
N ARG A 37 6.52 2.92 -5.01
CA ARG A 37 7.98 3.08 -4.89
C ARG A 37 8.31 3.86 -3.64
N LEU A 38 9.01 3.21 -2.73
CA LEU A 38 9.30 3.69 -1.39
C LEU A 38 10.79 4.01 -1.26
N LYS A 39 11.09 5.22 -0.78
CA LYS A 39 12.43 5.63 -0.36
C LYS A 39 12.60 5.40 1.14
N ARG A 40 13.45 4.43 1.49
CA ARG A 40 13.75 4.03 2.86
C ARG A 40 14.55 5.12 3.58
N LYS A 41 14.43 5.19 4.91
CA LYS A 41 15.21 6.14 5.72
C LYS A 41 16.72 5.87 5.64
N SER A 42 17.11 4.61 5.44
CA SER A 42 18.49 4.18 5.19
C SER A 42 19.06 4.62 3.84
N GLY A 43 18.25 5.22 2.96
CA GLY A 43 18.64 5.62 1.60
C GLY A 43 18.37 4.56 0.53
N GLY A 44 17.98 3.34 0.92
CA GLY A 44 17.56 2.28 -0.01
C GLY A 44 16.21 2.54 -0.68
N TRP A 45 15.90 1.75 -1.70
CA TRP A 45 14.62 1.74 -2.39
C TRP A 45 13.94 0.39 -2.23
N SER A 46 12.62 0.40 -2.15
CA SER A 46 11.82 -0.82 -2.21
C SER A 46 10.49 -0.51 -2.89
N ASP A 47 9.92 -1.47 -3.60
CA ASP A 47 8.58 -1.31 -4.17
C ASP A 47 7.58 -2.17 -3.39
N LEU A 48 6.55 -1.55 -2.82
CA LEU A 48 5.41 -2.26 -2.22
C LEU A 48 4.39 -2.53 -3.31
N MET A 49 4.36 -3.77 -3.79
CA MET A 49 3.40 -4.23 -4.78
C MET A 49 2.09 -4.59 -4.09
N VAL A 50 0.98 -4.11 -4.66
CA VAL A 50 -0.39 -4.52 -4.33
C VAL A 50 -0.94 -5.23 -5.56
N ASN A 51 -1.28 -6.52 -5.39
CA ASN A 51 -1.91 -7.32 -6.42
C ASN A 51 -3.32 -7.72 -5.97
N LEU A 52 -4.33 -7.39 -6.78
CA LEU A 52 -5.71 -7.76 -6.52
C LEU A 52 -6.16 -8.98 -7.33
N ASP A 53 -5.36 -9.45 -8.28
CA ASP A 53 -5.68 -10.60 -9.11
C ASP A 53 -5.33 -11.94 -8.43
N SER A 54 -6.22 -12.91 -8.58
CA SER A 54 -5.98 -14.31 -8.19
C SER A 54 -5.05 -15.01 -9.21
N PRO A 55 -4.18 -15.94 -8.77
CA PRO A 55 -4.07 -16.51 -7.42
C PRO A 55 -3.19 -15.70 -6.46
N ASP A 56 -2.41 -14.74 -6.97
CA ASP A 56 -1.36 -14.04 -6.22
C ASP A 56 -1.84 -12.76 -5.50
N GLN A 57 -3.12 -12.75 -5.09
CA GLN A 57 -3.74 -11.60 -4.43
C GLN A 57 -3.06 -11.34 -3.07
N GLY A 58 -2.60 -10.11 -2.85
CA GLY A 58 -1.92 -9.70 -1.63
C GLY A 58 -0.99 -8.51 -1.83
N LEU A 59 -0.21 -8.21 -0.79
CA LEU A 59 0.78 -7.15 -0.79
C LEU A 59 2.16 -7.77 -0.60
N ARG A 60 3.22 -7.21 -1.19
CA ARG A 60 4.60 -7.68 -0.93
C ARG A 60 5.62 -6.61 -1.26
N LEU A 61 6.76 -6.63 -0.57
CA LEU A 61 7.92 -5.88 -1.01
C LEU A 61 8.62 -6.63 -2.14
N THR A 62 9.03 -5.90 -3.16
CA THR A 62 9.80 -6.39 -4.30
C THR A 62 10.85 -5.35 -4.70
N GLU A 63 11.93 -5.81 -5.31
CA GLU A 63 12.96 -4.96 -5.93
C GLU A 63 12.73 -4.79 -7.44
N ASN A 64 11.88 -5.65 -8.01
CA ASN A 64 11.59 -5.68 -9.44
C ASN A 64 10.11 -5.38 -9.67
N VAL A 65 9.82 -4.25 -10.31
CA VAL A 65 8.49 -3.89 -10.79
C VAL A 65 8.53 -3.73 -12.29
N LEU A 66 7.60 -4.41 -12.97
CA LEU A 66 7.30 -4.17 -14.37
C LEU A 66 6.44 -2.91 -14.46
N GLU A 67 6.96 -1.89 -15.13
CA GLU A 67 6.24 -0.63 -15.34
C GLU A 67 5.58 -0.63 -16.71
N LEU A 68 4.29 -0.28 -16.75
CA LEU A 68 3.58 -0.06 -18.00
C LEU A 68 3.73 1.38 -18.50
N ASP A 69 3.67 1.57 -19.82
CA ASP A 69 3.77 2.88 -20.45
C ASP A 69 2.62 3.84 -20.10
N LYS A 70 1.48 3.31 -19.64
CA LYS A 70 0.28 4.09 -19.33
C LYS A 70 -0.18 3.84 -17.89
N ASN A 71 -0.33 4.92 -17.14
CA ASN A 71 -0.86 4.89 -15.78
C ASN A 71 -2.40 4.88 -15.76
N SER A 72 -2.99 4.01 -14.95
CA SER A 72 -4.41 4.04 -14.61
C SER A 72 -4.83 5.34 -13.89
N SER A 73 -6.13 5.59 -13.82
CA SER A 73 -6.70 6.68 -13.02
C SER A 73 -6.35 6.56 -11.52
N LEU A 74 -6.30 5.34 -10.99
CA LEU A 74 -5.88 5.06 -9.62
C LEU A 74 -4.44 5.52 -9.38
N VAL A 75 -3.49 5.05 -10.19
CA VAL A 75 -2.07 5.40 -10.06
C VAL A 75 -1.85 6.91 -10.22
N ARG A 76 -2.55 7.56 -11.17
CA ARG A 76 -2.52 9.03 -11.30
C ARG A 76 -3.05 9.75 -10.06
N THR A 77 -4.10 9.23 -9.44
CA THR A 77 -4.68 9.80 -8.22
C THR A 77 -3.75 9.63 -7.03
N ILE A 78 -3.16 8.45 -6.86
CA ILE A 78 -2.16 8.18 -5.83
C ILE A 78 -0.97 9.12 -6.00
N ASN A 79 -0.44 9.25 -7.22
CA ASN A 79 0.68 10.15 -7.48
C ASN A 79 0.34 11.61 -7.17
N ARG A 80 -0.88 12.07 -7.51
CA ARG A 80 -1.31 13.44 -7.21
C ARG A 80 -1.48 13.73 -5.72
N LEU A 81 -1.93 12.76 -4.93
CA LEU A 81 -2.28 12.96 -3.53
C LEU A 81 -1.18 12.59 -2.55
N LEU A 82 -0.38 11.58 -2.88
CA LEU A 82 0.46 10.86 -1.91
C LEU A 82 1.97 10.93 -2.22
N ILE A 83 2.41 11.54 -3.33
CA ILE A 83 3.85 11.78 -3.54
C ILE A 83 4.42 12.60 -2.37
N ASP A 84 5.62 12.23 -1.94
CA ASP A 84 6.35 12.79 -0.80
C ASP A 84 5.68 12.58 0.57
N SER A 85 4.57 11.85 0.62
CA SER A 85 3.97 11.41 1.88
C SER A 85 4.76 10.29 2.53
N ARG A 86 4.64 10.18 3.86
CA ARG A 86 5.21 9.08 4.65
C ARG A 86 4.19 7.98 4.78
N LEU A 87 4.56 6.74 4.45
CA LEU A 87 3.80 5.55 4.83
C LEU A 87 4.01 5.31 6.33
N VAL A 88 3.02 5.65 7.14
CA VAL A 88 3.11 5.63 8.61
C VAL A 88 2.81 4.26 9.17
N SER A 89 1.83 3.55 8.61
CA SER A 89 1.49 2.20 9.01
C SER A 89 0.84 1.38 7.89
N ILE A 90 0.92 0.06 8.04
CA ILE A 90 0.15 -0.93 7.30
C ILE A 90 -0.50 -1.83 8.33
N ASP A 91 -1.82 -1.85 8.36
CA ASP A 91 -2.59 -2.56 9.37
C ASP A 91 -3.76 -3.32 8.74
N LEU A 92 -4.31 -4.28 9.46
CA LEU A 92 -5.64 -4.81 9.12
C LEU A 92 -6.71 -3.79 9.53
N ALA A 93 -7.67 -3.55 8.64
CA ALA A 93 -8.83 -2.75 8.98
C ALA A 93 -9.82 -3.56 9.83
N GLY A 94 -10.42 -2.90 10.82
CA GLY A 94 -11.41 -3.52 11.70
C GLY A 94 -10.84 -3.95 13.07
N SER A 95 -11.66 -4.64 13.86
CA SER A 95 -11.33 -5.04 15.23
C SER A 95 -11.74 -6.48 15.54
N GLU A 96 -10.79 -7.28 16.02
CA GLU A 96 -11.08 -8.65 16.51
C GLU A 96 -11.94 -8.63 17.78
N ALA A 97 -11.72 -7.64 18.66
CA ALA A 97 -12.49 -7.50 19.90
C ALA A 97 -13.98 -7.25 19.63
N GLU A 98 -14.27 -6.53 18.55
CA GLU A 98 -15.64 -6.21 18.12
C GLU A 98 -16.18 -7.23 17.09
N ARG A 99 -15.40 -8.26 16.75
CA ARG A 99 -15.69 -9.23 15.67
C ARG A 99 -15.95 -8.57 14.31
N SER A 100 -15.41 -7.38 14.10
CA SER A 100 -15.52 -6.57 12.90
C SER A 100 -14.21 -6.63 12.12
N PHE A 101 -13.72 -7.83 11.79
CA PHE A 101 -12.46 -8.03 11.07
C PHE A 101 -12.70 -8.73 9.73
N ASP A 102 -11.99 -8.28 8.70
CA ASP A 102 -12.02 -8.89 7.36
C ASP A 102 -10.65 -8.81 6.70
N ARG A 103 -10.51 -9.36 5.50
CA ARG A 103 -9.29 -9.35 4.68
C ARG A 103 -9.09 -8.00 4.01
N VAL A 104 -9.11 -6.94 4.81
CA VAL A 104 -8.93 -5.56 4.35
C VAL A 104 -7.66 -5.02 4.98
N VAL A 105 -6.73 -4.57 4.14
CA VAL A 105 -5.48 -3.93 4.58
C VAL A 105 -5.63 -2.43 4.43
N SER A 106 -5.29 -1.68 5.48
CA SER A 106 -5.25 -0.22 5.49
C SER A 106 -3.80 0.24 5.42
N LEU A 107 -3.48 1.07 4.44
CA LEU A 107 -2.20 1.78 4.35
C LEU A 107 -2.44 3.25 4.73
N HIS A 108 -1.76 3.70 5.78
CA HIS A 108 -1.88 5.07 6.28
C HIS A 108 -0.72 5.93 5.80
N PHE A 109 -1.04 7.01 5.09
CA PHE A 109 -0.09 7.99 4.59
C PHE A 109 -0.28 9.34 5.29
N VAL A 110 0.83 10.01 5.60
CA VAL A 110 0.83 11.38 6.10
C VAL A 110 1.59 12.27 5.12
N ALA A 111 0.88 13.23 4.52
CA ALA A 111 1.45 14.28 3.70
C ALA A 111 1.55 15.56 4.52
N ILE A 112 2.69 16.25 4.42
CA ILE A 112 2.90 17.57 5.02
C ILE A 112 3.14 18.53 3.88
N ASP A 113 2.29 19.54 3.78
CA ASP A 113 2.46 20.63 2.82
C ASP A 113 3.71 21.47 3.17
N ASN A 114 4.58 21.69 2.18
CA ASN A 114 5.82 22.45 2.33
C ASN A 114 5.60 23.96 2.55
N PHE A 115 4.46 24.52 2.14
CA PHE A 115 4.21 25.96 2.22
C PHE A 115 3.59 26.39 3.56
N PHE A 116 2.56 25.69 4.02
CA PHE A 116 1.83 26.03 5.24
C PHE A 116 2.09 25.04 6.39
N GLY A 117 2.78 23.93 6.15
CA GLY A 117 3.01 22.88 7.15
C GLY A 117 1.75 22.09 7.49
N ASN A 118 0.70 22.19 6.67
CA ASN A 118 -0.56 21.49 6.90
C ASN A 118 -0.37 19.98 6.80
N ARG A 119 -0.80 19.27 7.83
CA ARG A 119 -0.82 17.81 7.87
C ARG A 119 -2.11 17.28 7.26
N SER A 120 -1.99 16.35 6.33
CA SER A 120 -3.11 15.58 5.77
C SER A 120 -2.87 14.08 5.93
N ASP A 121 -3.87 13.38 6.45
CA ASP A 121 -3.87 11.94 6.64
C ASP A 121 -4.70 11.27 5.53
N TYR A 122 -4.11 10.33 4.82
CA TYR A 122 -4.75 9.57 3.75
C TYR A 122 -4.73 8.08 4.06
N TYR A 123 -5.80 7.39 3.69
CA TYR A 123 -5.93 5.95 3.88
C TYR A 123 -6.24 5.28 2.55
N LEU A 124 -5.49 4.23 2.23
CA LEU A 124 -5.75 3.36 1.09
C LEU A 124 -6.18 2.00 1.64
N PHE A 125 -7.41 1.59 1.31
CA PHE A 125 -7.95 0.29 1.68
C PHE A 125 -7.80 -0.69 0.54
N CYS A 126 -7.23 -1.86 0.83
CA CYS A 126 -7.07 -2.95 -0.11
C CYS A 126 -7.90 -4.14 0.38
N GLU A 127 -9.01 -4.41 -0.31
CA GLU A 127 -9.90 -5.53 0.01
C GLU A 127 -9.46 -6.81 -0.72
N LEU A 128 -9.03 -7.81 0.03
CA LEU A 128 -8.49 -9.09 -0.48
C LEU A 128 -9.54 -10.19 -0.32
N THR A 129 -10.68 -10.00 -0.99
CA THR A 129 -11.88 -10.85 -0.79
C THR A 129 -11.81 -12.18 -1.53
N GLY A 130 -10.81 -12.42 -2.39
CA GLY A 130 -10.71 -13.59 -3.26
C GLY A 130 -11.81 -13.69 -4.33
N ARG A 131 -12.74 -12.74 -4.36
CA ARG A 131 -13.73 -12.57 -5.42
C ARG A 131 -13.31 -11.39 -6.25
N VAL A 132 -13.20 -11.61 -7.54
CA VAL A 132 -13.08 -10.51 -8.49
C VAL A 132 -14.49 -9.96 -8.69
N ALA A 133 -14.69 -8.68 -8.39
CA ALA A 133 -15.88 -7.98 -8.85
C ALA A 133 -15.72 -7.74 -10.36
N ASP A 134 -16.53 -8.45 -11.15
CA ASP A 134 -16.65 -8.27 -12.60
C ASP A 134 -17.62 -7.13 -12.93
#